data_AF-A0A931T246-F1
#
_entry.id   AF-A0A931T246-F1
#
_cell.length_a   1.000
_cell.length_b   1.000
_cell.length_c   1.000
_cell.angle_alpha   90.00
_cell.angle_beta   90.00
_cell.angle_gamma   90.00
#
_symmetry.space_group_name_H-M   'P 1'
#
loop_
_entity.id
_entity.type
_entity.pdbx_description
1 polymer ?
#
loop_
_entity_poly.entity_id
_entity_poly.type
_entity_poly.pdbx_seq_one_letter_code
_entity_poly.pdbx_strand_id
1 'polypeptide(L)' 'MKITLYSTTNAESQSITRFFTSHNLTYEFVGTDKVKAVKSHLFKLGEMPVVEVDGEAFVNPNDDALRHILNIDENE' A
#
# COMPACT_ATOMS: atom_id res chain seq x y z
N MET A 1 -2.16 -3.37 13.52
CA MET A 1 -1.69 -3.33 12.14
C MET A 1 -1.70 -1.90 11.65
N LYS A 2 -0.52 -1.34 11.40
CA LYS A 2 -0.40 -0.01 10.77
C LYS A 2 -0.16 -0.20 9.28
N ILE A 3 -1.09 0.29 8.45
CA ILE A 3 -0.98 0.27 6.99
C ILE A 3 -0.67 1.68 6.50
N THR A 4 0.40 1.82 5.71
CA THR A 4 0.74 3.08 5.04
C THR A 4 0.82 2.84 3.54
N LEU A 5 0.05 3.59 2.76
CA LEU A 5 0.02 3.52 1.32
C LEU A 5 0.78 4.70 0.73
N TYR A 6 1.82 4.40 -0.01
CA TYR A 6 2.60 5.36 -0.79
C TYR A 6 2.16 5.29 -2.25
N SER A 7 1.63 6.39 -2.78
CA SER A 7 1.24 6.48 -4.20
C SER A 7 1.59 7.82 -4.84
N THR A 8 1.93 7.78 -6.13
CA THR A 8 2.16 8.89 -7.07
C THR A 8 0.85 9.45 -7.58
N THR A 9 -0.05 8.54 -7.98
CA THR A 9 -1.33 8.89 -8.58
C THR A 9 -2.45 8.10 -7.94
N ASN A 10 -3.65 8.68 -7.99
CA ASN A 10 -4.84 8.02 -7.47
C ASN A 10 -5.23 6.78 -8.28
N ALA A 11 -4.83 6.72 -9.56
CA ALA A 11 -5.11 5.61 -10.47
C ALA A 11 -4.30 4.35 -10.12
N GLU A 12 -3.00 4.51 -9.86
CA GLU A 12 -2.12 3.39 -9.47
C GLU A 12 -2.51 2.78 -8.13
N SER A 13 -2.97 3.62 -7.19
CA SER A 13 -3.45 3.15 -5.88
C SER A 13 -4.93 2.76 -5.84
N GLN A 14 -5.68 2.88 -6.93
CA GLN A 14 -7.14 2.72 -6.91
C GLN A 14 -7.57 1.31 -6.48
N SER A 15 -6.90 0.27 -6.99
CA SER A 15 -7.19 -1.11 -6.62
C SER A 15 -6.92 -1.35 -5.13
N ILE A 16 -5.78 -0.85 -4.65
CA ILE A 16 -5.35 -1.02 -3.25
C ILE A 16 -6.27 -0.26 -2.28
N THR A 17 -6.63 0.99 -2.58
CA THR A 17 -7.55 1.77 -1.73
C THR A 17 -8.96 1.17 -1.71
N ARG A 18 -9.41 0.63 -2.86
CA ARG A 18 -10.67 -0.10 -2.94
C ARG A 18 -10.65 -1.38 -2.10
N PHE A 19 -9.54 -2.12 -2.13
CA PHE A 19 -9.35 -3.30 -1.30
C PHE A 19 -9.42 -2.93 0.19
N PHE A 20 -8.65 -1.93 0.62
CA PHE A 20 -8.69 -1.45 2.02
C PHE A 20 -10.08 -1.01 2.45
N THR A 21 -10.78 -0.27 1.58
CA THR A 21 -12.15 0.19 1.86
C THR A 21 -13.13 -0.99 1.95
N SER A 22 -13.02 -1.98 1.06
CA SER A 22 -13.92 -3.16 1.06
C SER A 22 -13.74 -4.03 2.31
N HIS A 23 -12.52 -4.09 2.84
CA HIS A 23 -12.20 -4.81 4.07
C HIS A 23 -12.21 -3.92 5.33
N ASN A 24 -12.73 -2.69 5.22
CA ASN A 24 -12.84 -1.73 6.31
C ASN A 24 -11.51 -1.47 7.06
N LEU A 25 -10.40 -1.52 6.33
CA LEU A 25 -9.05 -1.33 6.84
C LEU A 25 -8.71 0.16 6.97
N THR A 26 -8.12 0.52 8.10
CA THR A 26 -7.58 1.87 8.31
C THR A 26 -6.19 1.95 7.72
N TYR A 27 -5.96 2.91 6.82
CA TYR A 27 -4.65 3.14 6.20
C TYR A 27 -4.30 4.63 6.16
N GLU A 28 -3.01 4.93 6.23
CA GLU A 28 -2.49 6.28 6.03
C GLU A 28 -2.06 6.45 4.57
N PHE A 29 -2.64 7.42 3.86
CA PHE A 29 -2.21 7.74 2.50
C PHE A 29 -1.11 8.79 2.54
N VAL A 30 0.06 8.45 1.98
CA VAL A 30 1.20 9.35 1.89
C VAL A 30 1.54 9.56 0.42
N GLY A 31 1.17 10.75 -0.08
CA GLY A 31 1.52 11.16 -1.44
C GLY A 31 3.02 11.35 -1.61
N THR A 32 3.51 11.13 -2.84
CA THR A 32 4.95 11.17 -3.20
C THR A 32 5.73 12.40 -2.78
N ASP A 33 5.06 13.53 -2.64
CA ASP A 33 5.67 14.79 -2.22
C ASP A 33 6.34 14.66 -0.84
N LYS A 34 5.72 13.89 0.07
CA LYS A 34 6.28 13.60 1.40
C LYS A 34 7.25 12.42 1.40
N VAL A 35 7.15 11.50 0.43
CA VAL A 35 7.97 10.28 0.41
C VAL A 35 9.35 10.49 -0.20
N LYS A 36 9.50 11.44 -1.13
CA LYS A 36 10.81 11.85 -1.68
C LYS A 36 11.83 12.19 -0.58
N ALA A 37 11.37 12.72 0.54
CA ALA A 37 12.21 13.05 1.70
C ALA A 37 12.53 11.84 2.59
N VAL A 38 11.65 10.82 2.65
CA VAL A 38 11.71 9.77 3.67
C VAL A 38 12.32 8.47 3.15
N LYS A 39 12.10 8.08 1.87
CA LYS A 39 12.62 6.81 1.34
C LYS A 39 12.97 6.90 -0.16
N SER A 40 14.05 7.61 -0.49
CA SER A 40 14.61 7.64 -1.87
C SER A 40 14.98 6.25 -2.41
N HIS A 41 15.23 5.26 -1.54
CA HIS A 41 15.57 3.90 -1.96
C HIS A 41 14.36 3.09 -2.49
N LEU A 42 13.16 3.29 -1.94
CA LEU A 42 11.95 2.61 -2.42
C LEU A 42 11.50 3.15 -3.79
N PHE A 43 11.70 4.45 -4.03
CA PHE A 43 11.33 5.10 -5.30
C PHE A 43 12.26 4.77 -6.46
N LYS A 44 13.49 4.31 -6.19
CA LYS A 44 14.47 4.00 -7.25
C LYS A 44 14.06 2.82 -8.12
N LEU A 45 13.16 1.96 -7.65
CA LEU A 45 12.64 0.85 -8.44
C LEU A 45 11.55 1.29 -9.42
N GLY A 46 10.96 2.49 -9.27
CA GLY A 46 9.90 2.98 -10.17
C GLY A 46 8.58 2.21 -10.08
N GLU A 47 8.48 1.26 -9.16
CA GLU A 47 7.32 0.40 -8.97
C GLU A 47 6.47 0.96 -7.84
N MET A 48 5.51 1.80 -8.19
CA MET A 48 4.47 2.32 -7.31
C MET A 48 3.14 1.68 -7.74
N PRO A 49 2.15 1.53 -6.83
CA PRO A 49 2.12 1.97 -5.43
C PRO A 49 2.93 1.07 -4.47
N VAL A 50 3.28 1.56 -3.28
CA VAL A 50 3.95 0.78 -2.22
C VAL A 50 3.05 0.75 -0.98
N VAL A 51 2.87 -0.42 -0.39
CA VAL A 51 2.14 -0.62 0.86
C VAL A 51 3.12 -1.01 1.95
N GLU A 52 3.19 -0.23 3.02
CA GLU A 52 3.95 -0.59 4.22
C GLU A 52 3.00 -1.10 5.29
N VAL A 53 3.25 -2.32 5.77
CA VAL A 53 2.47 -2.97 6.84
C VAL A 53 3.41 -3.27 7.99
N ASP A 54 3.15 -2.66 9.15
CA ASP A 54 3.93 -2.84 10.38
C ASP A 54 5.47 -2.68 10.20
N GLY A 55 5.88 -1.86 9.21
CA GLY A 55 7.28 -1.55 8.89
C GLY A 55 7.87 -2.31 7.71
N GLU A 56 7.17 -3.32 7.18
CA GLU A 56 7.54 -4.07 5.98
C GLU A 56 6.91 -3.43 4.74
N ALA A 57 7.72 -3.13 3.73
CA ALA A 57 7.27 -2.46 2.51
C ALA A 57 7.09 -3.46 1.36
N PHE A 58 5.90 -3.45 0.78
CA PHE A 58 5.48 -4.28 -0.34
C PHE A 58 5.25 -3.42 -1.57
N VAL A 59 5.94 -3.76 -2.64
CA VAL A 59 5.99 -2.99 -3.88
C VAL A 59 4.92 -3.52 -4.83
N ASN A 60 4.05 -2.63 -5.30
CA ASN A 60 2.92 -2.91 -6.20
C ASN A 60 2.15 -4.21 -5.86
N PRO A 61 1.70 -4.40 -4.61
CA PRO A 61 1.00 -5.63 -4.24
C PRO A 61 -0.38 -5.66 -4.92
N ASN A 62 -0.72 -6.82 -5.48
CA ASN A 62 -2.07 -7.11 -5.98
C ASN A 62 -3.00 -7.54 -4.83
N ASP A 63 -4.29 -7.69 -5.11
CA ASP A 63 -5.29 -8.07 -4.10
C ASP A 63 -4.96 -9.39 -3.38
N ASP A 64 -4.40 -10.37 -4.09
CA ASP A 64 -3.99 -11.66 -3.53
C ASP A 64 -2.83 -11.51 -2.53
N ALA A 65 -1.78 -10.78 -2.92
CA ALA A 65 -0.67 -10.44 -2.03
C ALA A 65 -1.18 -9.64 -0.82
N LEU A 66 -2.08 -8.67 -1.02
CA LEU A 66 -2.67 -7.91 0.08
C LEU A 66 -3.43 -8.79 1.07
N ARG A 67 -4.17 -9.79 0.61
CA ARG A 67 -4.85 -10.76 1.50
C ARG A 67 -3.84 -11.51 2.36
N HIS A 68 -2.76 -12.01 1.75
CA HIS A 68 -1.69 -12.71 2.45
C HIS A 68 -0.95 -11.80 3.45
N ILE A 69 -0.59 -10.59 3.03
CA ILE A 69 0.15 -9.62 3.85
C ILE A 69 -0.68 -9.17 5.06
N LEU A 70 -1.98 -8.93 4.84
CA LEU A 70 -2.89 -8.39 5.86
C LEU A 70 -3.60 -9.49 6.65
N ASN A 71 -3.26 -10.75 6.35
CA ASN A 71 -3.83 -11.95 6.94
C ASN A 71 -5.38 -11.93 6.95
N ILE A 72 -5.96 -11.56 5.81
CA ILE A 72 -7.41 -11.56 5.59
C ILE A 72 -7.80 -12.95 5.09
N ASP A 73 -8.39 -13.74 5.98
CA ASP A 73 -9.01 -15.03 5.64
C ASP A 73 -10.21 -14.84 4.70
N GLU A 74 -10.34 -15.68 3.68
CA GLU A 74 -11.46 -15.69 2.72
C GLU A 74 -12.79 -16.24 3.31
N ASN A 75 -12.94 -16.30 4.63
CA ASN A 75 -14.12 -16.85 5.28
C ASN A 75 -15.02 -15.75 5.85
N GLU A 76 -15.89 -15.16 5.02
CA GLU A 76 -17.26 -14.76 5.37
C GLU A 76 -18.12 -14.51 4.12
#